data_AF-A0A183B2S8-F1
#
_entry.id   AF-A0A183B2S8-F1
#
_cell.length_a   1.000
_cell.length_b   1.000
_cell.length_c   1.000
_cell.angle_alpha   90.00
_cell.angle_beta   90.00
_cell.angle_gamma   90.00
#
_symmetry.space_group_name_H-M   'P 1'
#
loop_
_entity.id
_entity.type
_entity.pdbx_description
1 polymer ?
#
loop_
_entity_poly.entity_id
_entity_poly.type
_entity_poly.pdbx_seq_one_letter_code
_entity_poly.pdbx_strand_id
1 'polypeptide(L)'
;MVGYEFPNGFNFELGHERFQIPEALFDPSILLEAGGNSMLSMSHIVASSISLCDIDIRPSMRLKVNFPSTAAERRYSSWIGGSILGSLVSFL
;
A
#
# COMPACT_ATOMS: atom_id res chain seq x y z
N MET A 1 -10.38 13.96 17.12
CA MET A 1 -8.97 13.83 17.54
C MET A 1 -8.74 12.44 18.09
N VAL A 2 -7.59 11.84 17.82
CA VAL A 2 -7.17 10.60 18.49
C VAL A 2 -5.87 10.90 19.22
N GLY A 3 -5.88 10.76 20.53
CA GLY A 3 -4.69 10.91 21.37
C GLY A 3 -3.76 9.71 21.20
N TYR A 4 -2.48 9.98 21.06
CA TYR A 4 -1.41 8.99 21.13
C TYR A 4 -0.59 9.22 22.40
N GLU A 5 -0.51 8.20 23.25
CA GLU A 5 0.30 8.23 24.47
C GLU A 5 1.67 7.61 24.19
N PHE A 6 2.71 8.40 24.43
CA PHE A 6 4.08 7.95 24.35
C PHE A 6 4.45 7.13 25.61
N PRO A 7 5.44 6.21 25.54
CA PRO A 7 5.87 5.41 26.69
C PRO A 7 6.34 6.20 27.92
N ASN A 8 6.58 7.50 27.77
CA ASN A 8 6.94 8.43 28.85
C ASN A 8 5.72 9.11 29.51
N GLY A 9 4.49 8.75 29.12
CA GLY A 9 3.23 9.33 29.61
C GLY A 9 2.81 10.64 28.93
N PHE A 10 3.60 11.14 27.96
CA PHE A 10 3.21 12.32 27.17
C PHE A 10 2.10 11.95 26.19
N ASN A 11 1.04 12.77 26.13
CA ASN A 11 -0.07 12.58 25.21
C ASN A 11 -0.01 13.63 24.08
N PHE A 12 -0.12 13.16 22.84
CA PHE A 12 -0.10 14.00 21.65
C PHE A 12 -1.37 13.78 20.83
N GLU A 13 -2.09 14.86 20.53
CA GLU A 13 -3.35 14.81 19.80
C GLU A 13 -3.10 14.89 18.29
N LEU A 14 -3.31 13.77 17.60
CA LEU A 14 -3.19 13.70 16.15
C LEU A 14 -4.54 14.04 15.51
N GLY A 15 -4.56 15.13 14.74
CA GLY A 15 -5.72 15.66 14.02
C GLY A 15 -5.62 15.41 12.51
N HIS A 16 -5.48 16.50 11.75
CA HIS A 16 -5.40 16.47 10.29
C HIS A 16 -4.12 15.80 9.76
N GLU A 17 -3.03 15.82 10.53
CA GLU A 17 -1.75 15.23 10.14
C GLU A 17 -1.82 13.72 9.85
N ARG A 18 -2.81 13.02 10.42
CA ARG A 18 -3.08 11.59 10.15
C ARG A 18 -3.46 11.32 8.70
N PHE A 19 -3.96 12.33 8.00
CA PHE A 19 -4.37 12.25 6.60
C PHE A 19 -3.27 12.75 5.66
N GLN A 20 -2.35 13.60 6.14
CA GLN A 20 -1.25 14.10 5.32
C GLN A 20 -0.27 12.99 4.93
N ILE A 21 0.06 12.08 5.85
CA ILE A 21 0.95 10.94 5.56
C ILE A 21 0.38 10.00 4.48
N PRO A 22 -0.88 9.53 4.55
CA PRO A 22 -1.45 8.72 3.48
C PRO A 22 -1.69 9.50 2.18
N GLU A 23 -1.94 10.82 2.24
CA GLU A 23 -2.08 11.64 1.03
C GLU A 23 -0.77 11.75 0.25
N ALA A 24 0.37 11.81 0.96
CA ALA A 24 1.70 11.90 0.35
C ALA A 24 2.04 10.69 -0.54
N LEU A 25 1.34 9.59 -0.34
CA LEU A 25 1.48 8.38 -1.12
C LEU A 25 0.81 8.49 -2.51
N PHE A 26 -0.19 9.35 -2.64
CA PHE A 26 -0.92 9.65 -3.88
C PHE A 26 -0.47 10.96 -4.53
N ASP A 27 -0.07 11.94 -3.74
CA ASP A 27 0.54 13.18 -4.22
C ASP A 27 1.88 13.41 -3.51
N PRO A 28 3.00 12.91 -4.07
CA PRO A 28 4.32 13.07 -3.45
C PRO A 28 4.77 14.54 -3.42
N SER A 29 4.10 15.44 -4.13
CA SER A 29 4.38 16.88 -4.14
C SER A 29 4.20 17.52 -2.76
N ILE A 30 3.39 16.93 -1.87
CA ILE A 30 3.15 17.48 -0.54
C ILE A 30 4.31 17.26 0.45
N LEU A 31 5.25 16.37 0.13
CA LEU A 31 6.46 16.10 0.94
C LEU A 31 7.66 16.97 0.52
N LEU A 32 7.51 17.74 -0.57
CA LEU A 32 8.62 18.42 -1.24
C LEU A 32 9.01 19.74 -0.58
N GLU A 33 9.56 19.64 0.63
CA GLU A 33 10.76 20.41 1.01
C GLU A 33 12.06 19.59 0.77
N ALA A 34 11.96 18.30 0.44
CA ALA A 34 13.09 17.44 0.11
C ALA A 34 13.17 17.17 -1.40
N GLY A 35 14.10 17.84 -2.09
CA GLY A 35 14.30 17.75 -3.54
C GLY A 35 14.64 16.34 -4.05
N GLY A 36 13.65 15.67 -4.64
CA GLY A 36 13.83 14.39 -5.33
C GLY A 36 12.96 14.31 -6.58
N ASN A 37 13.55 14.55 -7.75
CA ASN A 37 12.88 14.60 -9.06
C ASN A 37 12.44 13.22 -9.61
N SER A 38 12.24 12.22 -8.74
CA SER A 38 12.08 10.81 -9.13
C SER A 38 10.92 10.09 -8.43
N MET A 39 10.18 10.75 -7.54
CA MET A 39 9.05 10.11 -6.86
C MET A 39 7.79 10.15 -7.73
N LEU A 40 7.23 8.96 -8.00
CA LEU A 40 5.96 8.79 -8.69
C LEU A 40 4.87 8.45 -7.66
N SER A 41 3.68 9.00 -7.82
CA SER A 41 2.50 8.60 -7.05
C SER A 41 2.21 7.10 -7.19
N MET A 42 1.59 6.48 -6.19
CA MET A 42 1.13 5.08 -6.31
C MET A 42 0.29 4.82 -7.57
N SER A 43 -0.62 5.73 -7.91
CA SER A 43 -1.44 5.64 -9.12
C SER A 43 -0.59 5.60 -10.40
N HIS A 44 0.43 6.47 -10.47
CA HIS A 44 1.39 6.52 -11.57
C HIS A 44 2.24 5.26 -11.66
N ILE A 45 2.71 4.74 -10.52
CA ILE A 45 3.47 3.48 -10.46
C ILE A 45 2.61 2.34 -11.01
N VAL A 46 1.38 2.17 -10.53
CA VAL A 46 0.48 1.10 -10.99
C VAL A 46 0.21 1.22 -12.50
N ALA A 47 -0.10 2.42 -12.99
CA ALA A 47 -0.34 2.64 -14.41
C ALA A 47 0.90 2.34 -15.28
N SER A 48 2.09 2.75 -14.81
CA SER A 48 3.36 2.48 -15.48
C SER A 48 3.68 0.99 -15.50
N SER A 49 3.54 0.29 -14.36
CA SER A 49 3.75 -1.16 -14.28
C SER A 49 2.80 -1.92 -15.21
N ILE A 50 1.53 -1.53 -15.28
CA ILE A 50 0.57 -2.13 -16.24
C ILE A 50 1.02 -1.87 -17.68
N SER A 51 1.57 -0.70 -17.96
CA SER A 51 2.07 -0.34 -19.30
C SER A 51 3.36 -1.05 -19.69
N LEU A 52 4.09 -1.65 -18.75
CA LEU A 52 5.28 -2.47 -19.03
C LEU A 52 4.94 -3.93 -19.34
N CYS A 53 3.77 -4.40 -18.92
CA CYS A 53 3.29 -5.75 -19.17
C CYS A 53 2.87 -5.98 -20.64
N ASP A 54 2.79 -7.22 -21.08
CA ASP A 54 2.39 -7.56 -22.46
C ASP A 54 0.98 -7.04 -22.80
N ILE A 55 0.76 -6.64 -24.05
CA ILE A 55 -0.50 -6.06 -24.53
C ILE A 55 -1.70 -6.97 -24.25
N ASP A 56 -1.49 -8.30 -24.33
CA ASP A 56 -2.53 -9.31 -24.14
C ASP A 56 -2.96 -9.45 -22.67
N ILE A 57 -2.07 -9.17 -21.71
CA ILE A 57 -2.36 -9.30 -20.27
C ILE A 57 -2.87 -8.00 -19.64
N ARG A 58 -2.54 -6.84 -20.23
CA ARG A 58 -2.99 -5.50 -19.78
C ARG A 58 -4.49 -5.40 -19.45
N PRO A 59 -5.43 -5.86 -20.30
CA PRO A 59 -6.85 -5.77 -19.99
C PRO A 59 -7.22 -6.62 -18.77
N SER A 60 -6.61 -7.80 -18.60
CA SER A 60 -6.90 -8.68 -17.45
C SER A 60 -6.39 -8.11 -16.12
N MET A 61 -5.24 -7.43 -16.12
CA MET A 61 -4.68 -6.83 -14.90
C MET A 61 -5.46 -5.60 -14.43
N ARG A 62 -5.92 -4.74 -15.36
CA ARG A 62 -6.76 -3.58 -15.01
C ARG A 62 -8.07 -3.99 -14.33
N LEU A 63 -8.61 -5.13 -14.74
CA LEU A 63 -9.88 -5.67 -14.22
C LEU A 63 -9.73 -6.45 -12.90
N LYS A 64 -8.51 -6.89 -12.55
CA LYS A 64 -8.24 -7.75 -11.38
C LYS A 64 -7.42 -7.06 -10.30
N VAL A 65 -7.71 -5.80 -10.00
CA VAL A 65 -7.15 -5.12 -8.81
C VAL A 65 -7.98 -5.50 -7.59
N ASN A 66 -7.40 -6.31 -6.68
CA ASN A 66 -8.08 -6.77 -5.48
C ASN A 66 -7.65 -5.96 -4.25
N PHE A 67 -8.62 -5.37 -3.56
CA PHE A 67 -8.43 -4.76 -2.25
C PHE A 67 -9.06 -5.68 -1.21
N PRO A 68 -8.28 -6.42 -0.40
CA PRO A 68 -8.84 -7.32 0.60
C PRO A 68 -9.75 -6.55 1.56
N SER A 69 -10.91 -7.14 1.82
CA SER A 69 -12.04 -6.49 2.48
C SER A 69 -11.78 -6.22 3.97
N THR A 70 -10.98 -7.07 4.61
CA THR A 70 -10.64 -6.94 6.03
C THR A 70 -9.20 -6.51 6.26
N ALA A 71 -8.96 -5.78 7.35
CA ALA A 71 -7.60 -5.37 7.73
C ALA A 71 -6.70 -6.56 8.08
N ALA A 72 -7.28 -7.65 8.62
CA ALA A 72 -6.56 -8.88 8.91
C ALA A 72 -6.06 -9.55 7.62
N GLU A 73 -6.92 -9.67 6.60
CA GLU A 73 -6.51 -10.20 5.29
C GLU A 73 -5.42 -9.34 4.66
N ARG A 74 -5.51 -8.00 4.71
CA ARG A 74 -4.46 -7.12 4.17
C ARG A 74 -3.12 -7.30 4.90
N ARG A 75 -3.15 -7.49 6.21
CA ARG A 75 -1.96 -7.60 7.05
C ARG A 75 -1.26 -8.95 6.94
N TYR A 76 -2.04 -10.02 6.77
CA TYR A 76 -1.55 -11.39 6.84
C TYR A 76 -1.71 -12.18 5.53
N SER A 77 -2.11 -11.54 4.42
CA SER A 77 -2.34 -12.19 3.12
C SER A 77 -1.17 -13.04 2.63
N SER A 78 0.06 -12.53 2.69
CA SER A 78 1.24 -13.28 2.27
C SER A 78 1.47 -14.52 3.13
N TRP A 79 1.20 -14.43 4.43
CA TRP A 79 1.35 -15.56 5.35
C TRP A 79 0.27 -16.61 5.12
N ILE A 80 -0.99 -16.18 4.99
CA ILE A 80 -2.13 -17.06 4.66
C ILE A 80 -1.89 -17.78 3.33
N GLY A 81 -1.48 -17.03 2.29
CA GLY A 81 -1.15 -17.59 0.98
C GLY A 81 0.00 -18.59 1.04
N GLY A 82 1.04 -18.27 1.82
CA GLY A 82 2.17 -19.18 2.07
C GLY A 82 1.74 -20.48 2.77
N SER A 83 0.91 -20.40 3.81
CA SER A 83 0.40 -21.59 4.52
C SER A 83 -0.44 -22.49 3.63
N ILE A 84 -1.26 -21.92 2.74
CA ILE A 84 -2.04 -22.69 1.76
C ILE A 84 -1.10 -23.36 0.75
N LEU A 85 -0.18 -22.62 0.15
CA LEU A 85 0.77 -23.14 -0.84
C LEU A 85 1.64 -24.27 -0.25
N GLY A 86 2.17 -24.09 0.96
CA GLY A 86 2.98 -25.11 1.63
C GLY A 86 2.21 -26.36 2.04
N SER A 87 0.88 -26.32 2.04
CA SER A 87 0.03 -27.48 2.33
C SER A 87 -0.38 -28.27 1.08
N LEU A 88 -0.02 -27.79 -0.12
CA LEU A 88 -0.35 -28.47 -1.37
C LEU A 88 0.61 -29.63 -1.64
N VAL A 89 0.07 -30.76 -2.09
CA VAL A 89 0.83 -31.97 -2.45
C VAL A 89 1.89 -31.71 -3.52
N SER A 90 1.68 -30.72 -4.40
CA SER A 90 2.66 -30.33 -5.42
C SER A 90 3.96 -29.76 -4.87
N PHE A 91 4.01 -29.42 -3.58
CA PHE A 91 5.20 -28.89 -2.89
C PHE A 91 5.79 -29.88 -1.87
N LEU A 92 5.24 -31.10 -1.76
CA LEU A 92 5.81 -32.25 -1.03
C LEU A 92 6.68 -33.09 -1.98
#